data_AF-A0A838FUC1-F1
#
_entry.id   AF-A0A838FUC1-F1
#
_cell.length_a   1.000
_cell.length_b   1.000
_cell.length_c   1.000
_cell.angle_alpha   90.00
_cell.angle_beta   90.00
_cell.angle_gamma   90.00
#
_symmetry.space_group_name_H-M   'P 1'
#
loop_
_entity.id
_entity.type
_entity.pdbx_description
1 polymer ?
#
loop_
_entity_poly.entity_id
_entity_poly.type
_entity_poly.pdbx_seq_one_letter_code
_entity_poly.pdbx_strand_id
1 'polypeptide(L)'
;MTPSRFHTAVVAVAALAAAAPVAFAHDFWLVPNAFVLAPGSELDVRGQTSSAFPTSESAVALDRVADARLVGATAAVPIRDLSHAGTSLRLGHRPATPGQYIVAATLKPRTVRESAAGFRRYLTLEGAPEALERYGREGRLPTSDSVTRRYAKYAKTLVEV
;
A
#
# COMPACT_ATOMS: atom_id res chain seq x y z
N MET A 1 -42.79 27.29 4.96
CA MET A 1 -42.77 25.83 4.84
C MET A 1 -41.44 25.31 5.35
N THR A 2 -41.40 24.86 6.59
CA THR A 2 -40.21 24.26 7.22
C THR A 2 -40.04 22.85 6.63
N PRO A 3 -38.87 22.51 6.05
CA PRO A 3 -38.65 21.14 5.59
C PRO A 3 -38.80 20.19 6.79
N SER A 4 -39.57 19.11 6.62
CA SER A 4 -39.84 18.19 7.72
C SER A 4 -38.52 17.57 8.19
N ARG A 5 -38.33 17.51 9.51
CA ARG A 5 -37.12 16.95 10.15
C ARG A 5 -36.76 15.54 9.66
N PHE A 6 -37.74 14.82 9.10
CA PHE A 6 -37.57 13.52 8.45
C PHE A 6 -36.81 13.58 7.12
N HIS A 7 -37.03 14.60 6.28
CA HIS A 7 -36.29 14.74 5.01
C HIS A 7 -34.82 15.07 5.25
N THR A 8 -34.53 15.90 6.25
CA THR A 8 -33.16 16.25 6.62
C THR A 8 -32.39 15.05 7.18
N ALA A 9 -33.06 14.19 7.98
CA ALA A 9 -32.46 12.97 8.51
C ALA A 9 -32.17 11.91 7.42
N VAL A 10 -33.06 11.75 6.45
CA VAL A 10 -32.87 10.80 5.34
C VAL A 10 -31.73 11.23 4.42
N VAL A 11 -31.62 12.53 4.12
CA VAL A 11 -30.50 13.06 3.31
C VAL A 11 -29.17 12.94 4.05
N ALA A 12 -29.13 13.16 5.37
CA ALA A 12 -27.90 13.02 6.16
C ALA A 12 -27.41 11.56 6.23
N VAL A 13 -28.32 10.58 6.38
CA VAL A 13 -27.97 9.15 6.38
C VAL A 13 -27.53 8.68 4.98
N ALA A 14 -28.17 9.17 3.91
CA ALA A 14 -27.77 8.89 2.53
C ALA A 14 -26.40 9.49 2.18
N ALA A 15 -26.08 10.69 2.69
CA ALA A 15 -24.77 11.32 2.51
C ALA A 15 -23.66 10.62 3.32
N LEU A 16 -23.97 10.09 4.51
CA LEU A 16 -23.01 9.33 5.31
C LEU A 16 -22.69 7.94 4.73
N ALA A 17 -23.65 7.32 4.04
CA ALA A 17 -23.47 6.04 3.36
C ALA A 17 -22.65 6.15 2.04
N ALA A 18 -22.54 7.34 1.46
CA ALA A 18 -21.78 7.58 0.23
C ALA A 18 -20.27 7.80 0.47
N ALA A 19 -19.84 8.01 1.71
CA ALA A 19 -18.43 8.05 2.08
C ALA A 19 -17.87 6.63 2.28
N ALA A 20 -18.02 5.76 1.28
CA ALA A 20 -17.26 4.52 1.25
C ALA A 20 -15.77 4.90 1.15
N PRO A 21 -14.90 4.50 2.10
CA PRO A 21 -13.51 4.88 2.05
C PRO A 21 -12.89 4.29 0.79
N VAL A 22 -12.46 5.18 -0.12
CA VAL A 22 -11.65 4.86 -1.32
C VAL A 22 -10.22 4.44 -0.92
N ALA A 23 -9.97 4.13 0.35
CA ALA A 23 -8.66 3.92 0.96
C ALA A 23 -7.97 2.58 0.61
N PHE A 24 -8.43 1.85 -0.41
CA PHE A 24 -7.96 0.49 -0.71
C PHE A 24 -7.06 0.35 -1.94
N ALA A 25 -6.69 1.47 -2.56
CA ALA A 25 -5.79 1.52 -3.72
C ALA A 25 -4.50 2.29 -3.44
N HIS A 26 -4.09 2.40 -2.17
CA HIS A 26 -2.77 2.97 -1.90
C HIS A 26 -1.71 1.96 -2.33
N ASP A 27 -0.65 2.45 -2.93
CA ASP A 27 0.55 1.68 -3.20
C ASP A 27 1.38 1.51 -1.91
N PHE A 28 2.49 0.77 -1.99
CA PHE A 28 3.48 0.73 -0.92
C PHE A 28 4.88 0.81 -1.51
N TRP A 29 5.61 1.84 -1.09
CA TRP A 29 6.88 2.22 -1.68
C TRP A 29 7.95 2.20 -0.60
N LEU A 30 9.19 1.86 -0.99
CA LEU A 30 10.36 2.02 -0.14
C LEU A 30 11.19 3.19 -0.66
N VAL A 31 11.38 4.21 0.16
CA VAL A 31 12.09 5.44 -0.19
C VAL A 31 13.27 5.62 0.78
N PRO A 32 14.51 5.40 0.34
CA PRO A 32 15.67 5.59 1.20
C PRO A 32 15.94 7.08 1.42
N ASN A 33 16.58 7.41 2.54
CA ASN A 33 17.09 8.75 2.83
C ASN A 33 18.12 9.23 1.80
N ALA A 34 18.88 8.30 1.21
CA ALA A 34 19.78 8.54 0.08
C ALA A 34 19.91 7.27 -0.77
N PHE A 35 20.16 7.43 -2.07
CA PHE A 35 20.43 6.30 -2.97
C PHE A 35 21.91 5.89 -3.01
N VAL A 36 22.80 6.76 -2.52
CA VAL A 36 24.24 6.50 -2.37
C VAL A 36 24.62 6.88 -0.94
N LEU A 37 25.20 5.95 -0.21
CA LEU A 37 25.56 6.05 1.20
C LEU A 37 27.06 5.79 1.35
N ALA A 38 27.65 6.27 2.43
CA ALA A 38 29.00 5.84 2.81
C ALA A 38 28.91 4.53 3.61
N PRO A 39 29.93 3.67 3.57
CA PRO A 39 29.98 2.48 4.41
C PRO A 39 29.84 2.82 5.90
N GLY A 40 28.94 2.12 6.59
CA GLY A 40 28.64 2.31 8.02
C GLY A 40 27.71 3.48 8.33
N SER A 41 27.33 4.28 7.33
CA SER A 41 26.34 5.35 7.52
C SER A 41 24.93 4.79 7.72
N GLU A 42 24.04 5.64 8.24
CA GLU A 42 22.66 5.26 8.51
C GLU A 42 21.83 5.19 7.23
N LEU A 43 21.35 3.99 6.93
CA LEU A 43 20.30 3.73 5.96
C LEU A 43 18.95 3.81 6.67
N ASP A 44 18.18 4.86 6.39
CA ASP A 44 16.79 5.02 6.83
C ASP A 44 15.89 4.90 5.61
N VAL A 45 15.06 3.86 5.57
CA VAL A 45 14.13 3.61 4.47
C VAL A 45 12.71 3.82 4.95
N ARG A 46 12.00 4.74 4.29
CA ARG A 46 10.58 5.03 4.51
C ARG A 46 9.71 4.08 3.72
N GLY A 47 8.88 3.32 4.44
CA GLY A 47 7.74 2.61 3.89
C GLY A 47 6.54 3.55 3.78
N GLN A 48 6.26 4.00 2.55
CA GLN A 48 5.21 4.98 2.25
C GLN A 48 3.95 4.29 1.72
N THR A 49 2.76 4.73 2.15
CA THR A 49 1.48 4.26 1.58
C THR A 49 0.61 5.45 1.16
N SER A 50 0.49 5.65 -0.14
CA SER A 50 -0.41 6.60 -0.80
C SER A 50 -0.57 6.17 -2.26
N SER A 51 -1.54 6.75 -2.96
CA SER A 51 -1.64 6.67 -4.42
C SER A 51 -0.73 7.66 -5.16
N ALA A 52 -0.01 8.54 -4.46
CA ALA A 52 0.95 9.48 -5.05
C ALA A 52 2.36 9.27 -4.48
N PHE A 53 3.35 9.06 -5.35
CA PHE A 53 4.75 8.98 -4.91
C PHE A 53 5.35 10.36 -4.64
N PRO A 54 6.24 10.52 -3.64
CA PRO A 54 6.63 9.58 -2.58
C PRO A 54 5.88 9.85 -1.25
N THR A 55 4.60 10.25 -1.32
CA THR A 55 3.85 10.68 -0.14
C THR A 55 3.36 9.48 0.68
N SER A 56 2.96 9.74 1.93
CA SER A 56 2.33 8.73 2.79
C SER A 56 1.22 9.32 3.62
N GLU A 57 0.09 8.63 3.61
CA GLU A 57 -1.13 9.04 4.32
C GLU A 57 -1.27 8.36 5.68
N SER A 58 -0.59 7.22 5.90
CA SER A 58 -0.62 6.52 7.18
C SER A 58 0.59 5.59 7.34
N ALA A 59 1.07 5.41 8.57
CA ALA A 59 2.15 4.46 8.80
C ALA A 59 1.62 3.02 8.70
N VAL A 60 2.35 2.16 8.00
CA VAL A 60 2.10 0.71 8.05
C VAL A 60 2.47 0.22 9.44
N ALA A 61 1.51 -0.38 10.15
CA ALA A 61 1.77 -0.96 11.47
C ALA A 61 2.88 -2.03 11.42
N LEU A 62 3.76 -2.04 12.42
CA LEU A 62 4.96 -2.88 12.43
C LEU A 62 4.63 -4.38 12.32
N ASP A 63 3.55 -4.81 12.97
CA ASP A 63 3.08 -6.21 12.95
C ASP A 63 2.59 -6.67 11.56
N ARG A 64 2.38 -5.73 10.63
CA ARG A 64 2.05 -6.01 9.23
C ARG A 64 3.27 -6.38 8.40
N VAL A 65 4.48 -6.03 8.83
CA VAL A 65 5.70 -6.41 8.12
C VAL A 65 5.89 -7.93 8.27
N ALA A 66 5.78 -8.66 7.16
CA ALA A 66 6.00 -10.09 7.15
C ALA A 66 7.48 -10.43 7.02
N ASP A 67 8.21 -9.63 6.24
CA ASP A 67 9.65 -9.78 6.03
C ASP A 67 10.24 -8.42 5.62
N ALA A 68 11.43 -8.10 6.12
CA ALA A 68 12.21 -6.93 5.72
C ALA A 68 13.69 -7.33 5.68
N ARG A 69 14.35 -7.09 4.56
CA ARG A 69 15.74 -7.53 4.32
C ARG A 69 16.54 -6.51 3.53
N LEU A 70 17.83 -6.49 3.82
CA LEU A 70 18.85 -5.91 2.96
C LEU A 70 19.54 -7.07 2.22
N VAL A 71 19.46 -7.07 0.90
CA VAL A 71 20.00 -8.12 0.03
C VAL A 71 21.20 -7.56 -0.73
N GLY A 72 22.38 -8.07 -0.44
CA GLY A 72 23.62 -7.77 -1.17
C GLY A 72 24.07 -8.94 -2.04
N ALA A 73 25.27 -8.83 -2.61
CA ALA A 73 25.81 -9.83 -3.55
C ALA A 73 26.01 -11.23 -2.95
N THR A 74 26.35 -11.32 -1.67
CA THR A 74 26.73 -12.59 -1.02
C THR A 74 25.75 -13.03 0.07
N ALA A 75 24.92 -12.12 0.58
CA ALA A 75 24.04 -12.40 1.70
C ALA A 75 22.78 -11.53 1.68
N ALA A 76 21.72 -12.07 2.28
CA ALA A 76 20.53 -11.31 2.66
C ALA A 76 20.45 -11.26 4.19
N VAL A 77 20.42 -10.07 4.76
CA VAL A 77 20.33 -9.86 6.21
C VAL A 77 18.97 -9.27 6.56
N PRO A 78 18.33 -9.73 7.66
CA PRO A 78 17.04 -9.17 8.07
C PRO A 78 17.22 -7.76 8.64
N ILE A 79 16.32 -6.86 8.27
CA ILE A 79 16.21 -5.53 8.89
C ILE A 79 15.26 -5.66 10.08
N ARG A 80 15.80 -5.47 11.29
CA ARG A 80 15.07 -5.64 12.56
C ARG A 80 14.70 -4.32 13.23
N ASP A 81 15.42 -3.25 12.93
CA ASP A 81 15.09 -1.90 13.40
C ASP A 81 13.90 -1.36 12.60
N LEU A 82 12.69 -1.71 13.07
CA LEU A 82 11.42 -1.26 12.52
C LEU A 82 10.76 -0.30 13.50
N SER A 83 10.35 0.86 13.00
CA SER A 83 9.65 1.87 13.80
C SER A 83 8.71 2.70 12.93
N HIS A 84 7.97 3.63 13.52
CA HIS A 84 7.25 4.64 12.75
C HIS A 84 8.05 5.95 12.79
N ALA A 85 7.98 6.75 11.73
CA ALA A 85 8.15 8.19 11.91
C ALA A 85 7.14 8.96 11.06
N GLY A 86 6.39 9.84 11.72
CA GLY A 86 5.23 10.49 11.12
C GLY A 86 4.24 9.47 10.58
N THR A 87 3.84 9.65 9.33
CA THR A 87 2.93 8.76 8.60
C THR A 87 3.67 7.66 7.83
N SER A 88 4.92 7.35 8.17
CA SER A 88 5.73 6.34 7.48
C SER A 88 6.11 5.19 8.41
N LEU A 89 6.17 3.98 7.84
CA LEU A 89 7.01 2.92 8.40
C LEU A 89 8.48 3.31 8.20
N ARG A 90 9.35 3.00 9.15
CA ARG A 90 10.80 3.17 9.07
C ARG A 90 11.48 1.81 9.15
N LEU A 91 12.43 1.57 8.25
CA LEU A 91 13.34 0.44 8.26
C LEU A 91 14.77 0.98 8.40
N GLY A 92 15.41 0.73 9.54
CA GLY A 92 16.76 1.19 9.84
C GLY A 92 17.82 0.12 9.65
N HIS A 93 18.94 0.48 9.02
CA HIS A 93 20.12 -0.38 8.92
C HIS A 93 21.42 0.44 8.81
N ARG A 94 22.57 -0.22 8.99
CA ARG A 94 23.91 0.38 8.80
C ARG A 94 24.81 -0.57 8.02
N PRO A 95 24.69 -0.63 6.68
CA PRO A 95 25.52 -1.51 5.87
C PRO A 95 26.98 -1.04 5.91
N ALA A 96 27.91 -1.93 6.29
CA ALA A 96 29.32 -1.59 6.49
C ALA A 96 30.23 -1.96 5.30
N THR A 97 29.72 -2.79 4.37
CA THR A 97 30.50 -3.26 3.22
C THR A 97 30.03 -2.50 1.97
N PRO A 98 30.96 -1.95 1.17
CA PRO A 98 30.58 -1.29 -0.08
C PRO A 98 29.86 -2.22 -1.06
N GLY A 99 29.00 -1.64 -1.90
CA GLY A 99 28.35 -2.30 -3.02
C GLY A 99 26.86 -2.01 -3.13
N GLN A 100 26.23 -2.67 -4.10
CA GLN A 100 24.80 -2.53 -4.36
C GLN A 100 23.96 -3.44 -3.48
N TYR A 101 22.92 -2.85 -2.91
CA TYR A 101 21.96 -3.54 -2.09
C TYR A 101 20.53 -3.28 -2.56
N ILE A 102 19.71 -4.32 -2.47
CA ILE A 102 18.25 -4.21 -2.55
C ILE A 102 17.70 -4.19 -1.13
N VAL A 103 16.99 -3.14 -0.78
CA VAL A 103 16.12 -3.15 0.41
C VAL A 103 14.78 -3.72 -0.04
N ALA A 104 14.34 -4.81 0.56
CA ALA A 104 13.07 -5.46 0.24
C ALA A 104 12.19 -5.57 1.49
N ALA A 105 10.89 -5.32 1.32
CA ALA A 105 9.90 -5.49 2.37
C ALA A 105 8.63 -6.13 1.81
N THR A 106 8.05 -7.05 2.59
CA THR A 106 6.78 -7.69 2.29
C THR A 106 5.81 -7.45 3.44
N LEU A 107 4.55 -7.17 3.10
CA LEU A 107 3.50 -7.04 4.08
C LEU A 107 2.65 -8.32 4.11
N LYS A 108 2.16 -8.68 5.29
CA LYS A 108 1.17 -9.74 5.45
C LYS A 108 0.01 -9.48 4.48
N PRO A 109 -0.64 -10.51 3.91
CA PRO A 109 -1.81 -10.31 3.06
C PRO A 109 -2.97 -9.65 3.81
N ARG A 110 -3.81 -8.91 3.09
CA ARG A 110 -5.10 -8.41 3.57
C ARG A 110 -6.22 -8.99 2.72
N THR A 111 -7.36 -9.20 3.36
CA THR A 111 -8.62 -9.51 2.69
C THR A 111 -9.54 -8.33 2.90
N VAL A 112 -10.10 -7.81 1.81
CA VAL A 112 -11.04 -6.69 1.83
C VAL A 112 -12.31 -7.10 1.10
N ARG A 113 -13.45 -6.66 1.64
CA ARG A 113 -14.74 -6.79 0.98
C ARG A 113 -15.08 -5.44 0.35
N GLU A 114 -15.39 -5.44 -0.93
CA GLU A 114 -15.75 -4.25 -1.70
C GLU A 114 -16.97 -4.53 -2.59
N SER A 115 -17.61 -3.49 -3.14
CA SER A 115 -18.72 -3.68 -4.06
C SER A 115 -18.23 -4.12 -5.44
N ALA A 116 -19.09 -4.76 -6.23
CA ALA A 116 -18.77 -5.10 -7.62
C ALA A 116 -18.41 -3.85 -8.44
N ALA A 117 -19.08 -2.71 -8.19
CA ALA A 117 -18.76 -1.44 -8.83
C ALA A 117 -17.38 -0.90 -8.40
N GLY A 118 -17.05 -0.99 -7.10
CA GLY A 118 -15.74 -0.63 -6.56
C GLY A 118 -14.61 -1.43 -7.21
N PHE A 119 -14.81 -2.76 -7.34
CA PHE A 119 -13.85 -3.64 -7.99
C PHE A 119 -13.64 -3.30 -9.48
N ARG A 120 -14.70 -2.96 -10.22
CA ARG A 120 -14.57 -2.51 -11.62
C ARG A 120 -13.75 -1.23 -11.72
N ARG A 121 -14.04 -0.25 -10.86
CA ARG A 121 -13.28 1.00 -10.78
C ARG A 121 -11.81 0.75 -10.42
N TYR A 122 -11.55 -0.18 -9.50
CA TYR A 122 -10.21 -0.60 -9.14
C TYR A 122 -9.42 -1.12 -10.35
N LEU A 123 -9.98 -2.03 -11.16
CA LEU A 123 -9.29 -2.53 -12.36
C LEU A 123 -8.92 -1.42 -13.35
N THR A 124 -9.76 -0.40 -13.48
CA THR A 124 -9.44 0.79 -14.31
C THR A 124 -8.31 1.61 -13.71
N LEU A 125 -8.31 1.87 -12.40
CA LEU A 125 -7.27 2.64 -11.72
C LEU A 125 -5.91 1.94 -11.74
N GLU A 126 -5.89 0.62 -11.69
CA GLU A 126 -4.68 -0.20 -11.80
C GLU A 126 -4.18 -0.35 -13.25
N GLY A 127 -4.84 0.30 -14.22
CA GLY A 127 -4.46 0.24 -15.62
C GLY A 127 -4.70 -1.13 -16.27
N ALA A 128 -5.71 -1.88 -15.82
CA ALA A 128 -6.10 -3.19 -16.34
C ALA A 128 -7.49 -3.22 -17.03
N PRO A 129 -7.80 -2.29 -17.98
CA PRO A 129 -9.09 -2.29 -18.68
C PRO A 129 -9.35 -3.56 -19.49
N GLU A 130 -8.31 -4.19 -20.05
CA GLU A 130 -8.41 -5.45 -20.79
C GLU A 130 -8.83 -6.63 -19.91
N ALA A 131 -8.44 -6.61 -18.62
CA ALA A 131 -8.91 -7.61 -17.66
C ALA A 131 -10.40 -7.42 -17.36
N LEU A 132 -10.85 -6.17 -17.22
CA LEU A 132 -12.26 -5.84 -17.04
C LEU A 132 -13.11 -6.30 -18.24
N GLU A 133 -12.67 -6.03 -19.46
CA GLU A 133 -13.34 -6.48 -20.69
C GLU A 133 -13.39 -8.01 -20.79
N ARG A 134 -12.25 -8.68 -20.58
CA ARG A 134 -12.16 -10.14 -20.62
C ARG A 134 -13.11 -10.78 -19.60
N TYR A 135 -13.08 -10.32 -18.35
CA TYR A 135 -13.98 -10.85 -17.32
C TYR A 135 -15.45 -10.56 -17.64
N GLY A 136 -15.74 -9.44 -18.31
CA GLY A 136 -17.07 -9.13 -18.81
C GLY A 136 -17.56 -10.14 -19.83
N ARG A 137 -16.75 -10.42 -20.87
CA ARG A 137 -17.08 -11.43 -21.90
C ARG A 137 -17.21 -12.83 -21.34
N GLU A 138 -16.38 -13.19 -20.37
CA GLU A 138 -16.39 -14.51 -19.73
C GLU A 138 -17.50 -14.66 -18.68
N GLY A 139 -18.30 -13.63 -18.40
CA GLY A 139 -19.32 -13.66 -17.34
C GLY A 139 -18.73 -13.83 -15.93
N ARG A 140 -17.45 -13.49 -15.76
CA ARG A 140 -16.68 -13.66 -14.50
C ARG A 140 -16.63 -12.40 -13.65
N LEU A 141 -17.21 -11.31 -14.12
CA LEU A 141 -17.35 -10.13 -13.27
C LEU A 141 -18.34 -10.45 -12.15
N PRO A 142 -18.01 -10.07 -10.90
CA PRO A 142 -18.87 -10.34 -9.78
C PRO A 142 -20.26 -9.75 -10.00
N THR A 143 -21.26 -10.61 -9.86
CA THR A 143 -22.70 -10.29 -9.94
C THR A 143 -23.32 -10.13 -8.56
N SER A 144 -22.61 -10.53 -7.50
CA SER A 144 -22.99 -10.31 -6.11
C SER A 144 -22.77 -8.86 -5.70
N ASP A 145 -23.52 -8.42 -4.69
CA ASP A 145 -23.40 -7.07 -4.10
C ASP A 145 -22.00 -6.80 -3.53
N SER A 146 -21.21 -7.85 -3.29
CA SER A 146 -19.83 -7.71 -2.82
C SER A 146 -18.86 -8.71 -3.43
N VAL A 147 -17.60 -8.30 -3.49
CA VAL A 147 -16.41 -9.01 -3.93
C VAL A 147 -15.47 -9.11 -2.75
N THR A 148 -14.81 -10.24 -2.57
CA THR A 148 -13.73 -10.38 -1.59
C THR A 148 -12.41 -10.44 -2.33
N ARG A 149 -11.56 -9.42 -2.14
CA ARG A 149 -10.22 -9.34 -2.72
C ARG A 149 -9.18 -9.62 -1.65
N ARG A 150 -8.27 -10.54 -1.94
CA ARG A 150 -7.05 -10.74 -1.16
C ARG A 150 -5.89 -10.10 -1.90
N TYR A 151 -5.11 -9.28 -1.21
CA TYR A 151 -3.91 -8.65 -1.76
C TYR A 151 -2.75 -8.72 -0.77
N ALA A 152 -1.55 -8.62 -1.30
CA ALA A 152 -0.33 -8.42 -0.53
C ALA A 152 0.53 -7.37 -1.24
N LYS A 153 1.36 -6.67 -0.47
CA LYS A 153 2.24 -5.64 -1.01
C LYS A 153 3.68 -6.09 -0.84
N TYR A 154 4.44 -5.96 -1.93
CA TYR A 154 5.86 -6.28 -2.01
C TYR A 154 6.55 -5.05 -2.57
N ALA A 155 7.48 -4.49 -1.81
CA ALA A 155 8.18 -3.28 -2.19
C ALA A 155 9.68 -3.52 -2.13
N LYS A 156 10.40 -2.90 -3.06
CA LYS A 156 11.85 -2.91 -3.10
C LYS A 156 12.39 -1.57 -3.55
N THR A 157 13.59 -1.25 -3.10
CA THR A 157 14.39 -0.12 -3.59
C THR A 157 15.86 -0.53 -3.63
N LEU A 158 16.68 0.22 -4.37
CA LEU A 158 18.11 -0.04 -4.53
C LEU A 158 18.90 1.08 -3.86
N VAL A 159 20.00 0.74 -3.21
CA VAL A 159 20.98 1.70 -2.68
C VAL A 159 22.40 1.22 -3.00
N GLU A 160 23.29 2.17 -3.24
CA GLU A 160 24.75 1.98 -3.29
C GLU A 160 25.34 2.37 -1.93
N VAL A 161 26.28 1.58 -1.42
CA VAL A 161 27.00 1.82 -0.16
C VAL A 161 28.50 1.83 -0.43
#